data_AF-K7ZY47-F1
#
_entry.id   AF-K7ZY47-F1
#
_cell.length_a   1.000
_cell.length_b   1.000
_cell.length_c   1.000
_cell.angle_alpha   90.00
_cell.angle_beta   90.00
_cell.angle_gamma   90.00
#
_symmetry.space_group_name_H-M   'P 1'
#
loop_
_entity.id
_entity.type
_entity.pdbx_description
1 polymer ?
#
loop_
_entity_poly.entity_id
_entity_poly.type
_entity_poly.pdbx_seq_one_letter_code
_entity_poly.pdbx_strand_id
1 'polypeptide(L)'
;MSIYLDVEKMVERVDQRDLTRKTLTETRSRMKAAGRMREVEAITQALELTKSSASGVMRQSQRLTGKITEMDAEKALELKATVALFASKSTDLQASIVLAFQSLFEAKGVPMEYDEVMAYIMLNAADQFERITGELPVIVH
;
A
#
# COMPACT_ATOMS: atom_id res chain seq x y z
N MET A 1 -20.65 14.38 11.64
CA MET A 1 -21.03 12.95 11.84
C MET A 1 -19.81 12.23 12.40
N SER A 2 -19.96 11.34 13.39
CA SER A 2 -18.82 10.60 13.96
C SER A 2 -18.20 9.70 12.87
N ILE A 3 -16.88 9.78 12.64
CA ILE A 3 -16.20 8.91 11.67
C ILE A 3 -16.40 7.42 11.98
N TYR A 4 -16.63 7.08 13.24
CA TYR A 4 -16.88 5.72 13.72
C TYR A 4 -18.29 5.19 13.43
N LEU A 5 -19.09 5.93 12.65
CA LEU A 5 -20.36 5.45 12.08
C LEU A 5 -20.25 5.19 10.57
N ASP A 6 -19.14 5.60 9.94
CA ASP A 6 -18.88 5.44 8.51
C ASP A 6 -17.88 4.30 8.31
N VAL A 7 -18.42 3.11 8.06
CA VAL A 7 -17.63 1.88 7.92
C VAL A 7 -16.70 1.95 6.72
N GLU A 8 -17.18 2.46 5.60
CA GLU A 8 -16.41 2.55 4.35
C GLU A 8 -15.20 3.46 4.54
N LYS A 9 -15.41 4.64 5.13
CA LYS A 9 -14.31 5.56 5.42
C LYS A 9 -13.32 5.01 6.44
N MET A 10 -13.77 4.22 7.42
CA MET A 10 -12.85 3.53 8.34
C MET A 10 -12.00 2.48 7.61
N VAL A 11 -12.61 1.70 6.72
CA VAL A 11 -11.89 0.68 5.93
C VAL A 11 -10.87 1.34 5.00
N GLU A 12 -11.25 2.42 4.31
CA GLU A 12 -10.34 3.18 3.44
C GLU A 12 -9.13 3.70 4.21
N ARG A 13 -9.34 4.29 5.39
CA ARG A 13 -8.25 4.78 6.25
C ARG A 13 -7.35 3.68 6.78
N VAL A 14 -7.88 2.47 6.98
CA VAL A 14 -7.05 1.31 7.33
C VAL A 14 -6.21 0.88 6.13
N ASP A 15 -6.80 0.82 4.93
CA ASP A 15 -6.09 0.48 3.70
C ASP A 15 -4.97 1.51 3.39
N GLN A 16 -5.21 2.80 3.67
CA GLN A 16 -4.26 3.91 3.50
C GLN A 16 -3.28 4.09 4.67
N ARG A 17 -3.35 3.25 5.73
CA ARG A 17 -2.51 3.32 6.94
C ARG A 17 -2.70 4.58 7.81
N ASP A 18 -3.68 5.43 7.51
CA ASP A 18 -4.14 6.55 8.34
C ASP A 18 -4.80 6.12 9.65
N LEU A 19 -5.17 4.84 9.73
CA LEU A 19 -5.77 4.22 10.91
C LEU A 19 -5.28 2.78 11.03
N THR A 20 -4.94 2.35 12.25
CA THR A 20 -4.52 0.96 12.47
C THR A 20 -5.65 0.11 13.03
N ARG A 21 -5.64 -1.19 12.72
CA ARG A 21 -6.56 -2.16 13.34
C ARG A 21 -6.46 -2.18 14.88
N LYS A 22 -5.25 -1.93 15.41
CA LYS A 22 -5.02 -1.79 16.86
C LYS A 22 -5.79 -0.60 17.42
N THR A 23 -5.64 0.57 16.79
CA THR A 23 -6.38 1.79 17.18
C THR A 23 -7.89 1.60 17.09
N LEU A 24 -8.40 0.91 16.06
CA LEU A 24 -9.81 0.55 15.96
C LEU A 24 -10.25 -0.37 17.10
N THR A 25 -9.46 -1.37 17.44
CA THR A 25 -9.77 -2.31 18.53
C THR A 25 -9.85 -1.59 19.88
N GLU A 26 -8.88 -0.73 20.19
CA GLU A 26 -8.87 0.09 21.41
C GLU A 26 -10.06 1.06 21.44
N THR A 27 -10.39 1.67 20.29
CA THR A 27 -11.52 2.58 20.19
C THR A 27 -12.85 1.86 20.36
N ARG A 28 -13.01 0.65 19.81
CA ARG A 28 -14.18 -0.20 20.03
C ARG A 28 -14.40 -0.47 21.51
N SER A 29 -13.34 -0.81 22.26
CA SER A 29 -13.41 -1.05 23.70
C SER A 29 -13.87 0.19 24.46
N ARG A 30 -13.36 1.38 24.11
CA ARG A 30 -13.80 2.66 24.69
C ARG A 30 -15.27 2.99 24.39
N MET A 31 -15.72 2.79 23.14
CA MET A 31 -17.12 3.02 22.76
C MET A 31 -18.07 2.05 23.48
N LYS A 32 -17.65 0.79 23.66
CA LYS A 32 -18.41 -0.20 24.43
C LYS A 32 -18.58 0.22 25.88
N ALA A 33 -17.51 0.69 26.54
CA ALA A 33 -17.57 1.20 27.90
C ALA A 33 -18.48 2.43 28.05
N ALA A 34 -18.59 3.24 26.99
CA ALA A 34 -19.47 4.41 26.93
C ALA A 34 -20.92 4.10 26.50
N GLY A 35 -21.30 2.83 26.29
CA GLY A 35 -22.64 2.43 25.85
C GLY A 35 -22.99 2.78 24.40
N ARG A 36 -22.00 3.19 23.60
CA ARG A 36 -22.15 3.61 22.20
C ARG A 36 -22.15 2.41 21.24
N MET A 37 -23.22 1.62 21.31
CA MET A 37 -23.28 0.31 20.62
C MET A 37 -23.28 0.41 19.09
N ARG A 38 -23.83 1.48 18.50
CA ARG A 38 -23.82 1.67 17.03
C ARG A 38 -22.39 1.82 16.50
N GLU A 39 -21.55 2.59 17.20
CA GLU A 39 -20.14 2.75 16.86
C GLU A 39 -19.36 1.45 17.09
N VAL A 40 -19.74 0.66 18.11
CA VAL A 40 -19.13 -0.67 18.34
C VAL A 40 -19.42 -1.61 17.18
N GLU A 41 -20.65 -1.64 16.68
CA GLU A 41 -21.05 -2.44 15.52
C GLU A 41 -20.31 -2.00 14.26
N ALA A 42 -20.28 -0.70 13.97
CA ALA A 42 -19.58 -0.14 12.81
C ALA A 42 -18.06 -0.44 12.85
N ILE A 43 -17.41 -0.25 14.00
CA ILE A 43 -15.97 -0.58 14.15
C ILE A 43 -15.74 -2.08 14.00
N THR A 44 -16.64 -2.93 14.53
CA THR A 44 -16.53 -4.38 14.38
C THR A 44 -16.62 -4.80 12.91
N GLN A 45 -17.55 -4.20 12.16
CA GLN A 45 -17.66 -4.44 10.73
C GLN A 45 -16.39 -4.00 9.98
N ALA A 46 -15.86 -2.82 10.26
CA ALA A 46 -14.61 -2.35 9.65
C ALA A 46 -13.42 -3.28 9.97
N LEU A 47 -13.34 -3.80 11.20
CA LEU A 47 -12.34 -4.79 11.61
C LEU A 47 -12.51 -6.14 10.89
N GLU A 48 -13.72 -6.56 10.56
CA GLU A 48 -13.90 -7.80 9.79
C GLU A 48 -13.52 -7.60 8.32
N LEU A 49 -13.95 -6.49 7.72
CA LEU A 49 -13.63 -6.16 6.32
C LEU A 49 -12.13 -5.98 6.07
N THR A 50 -11.38 -5.49 7.06
CA THR A 50 -9.93 -5.25 6.97
C THR A 50 -9.09 -6.41 7.51
N LYS A 51 -9.70 -7.57 7.79
CA LYS A 51 -9.00 -8.73 8.36
C LYS A 51 -8.06 -9.41 7.36
N SER A 52 -8.40 -9.37 6.08
CA SER A 52 -7.66 -10.03 5.00
C SER A 52 -6.92 -8.98 4.14
N SER A 53 -5.61 -9.18 3.98
CA SER A 53 -4.77 -8.41 3.06
C SER A 53 -5.24 -8.58 1.61
N ALA A 54 -5.63 -9.79 1.22
CA ALA A 54 -6.16 -10.07 -0.11
C ALA A 54 -7.45 -9.27 -0.41
N SER A 55 -8.36 -9.17 0.57
CA SER A 55 -9.54 -8.31 0.46
C SER A 55 -9.17 -6.83 0.34
N GLY A 56 -8.11 -6.40 1.02
CA GLY A 56 -7.54 -5.06 0.86
C GLY A 56 -7.02 -4.79 -0.55
N VAL A 57 -6.27 -5.73 -1.14
CA VAL A 57 -5.78 -5.65 -2.52
C VAL A 57 -6.95 -5.57 -3.51
N MET A 58 -8.02 -6.34 -3.31
CA MET A 58 -9.20 -6.27 -4.16
C MET A 58 -9.90 -4.90 -4.07
N ARG A 59 -10.06 -4.34 -2.87
CA ARG A 59 -10.63 -2.99 -2.69
C ARG A 59 -9.76 -1.92 -3.33
N GLN A 60 -8.44 -2.01 -3.17
CA GLN A 60 -7.51 -1.10 -3.83
C GLN A 60 -7.67 -1.17 -5.35
N SER A 61 -7.67 -2.37 -5.93
CA SER A 61 -7.87 -2.57 -7.36
C SER A 61 -9.16 -1.89 -7.87
N GLN A 62 -10.27 -2.08 -7.16
CA GLN A 62 -11.55 -1.43 -7.49
C GLN A 62 -11.49 0.10 -7.45
N ARG A 63 -10.83 0.68 -6.43
CA ARG A 63 -10.65 2.14 -6.34
C ARG A 63 -9.76 2.68 -7.45
N LEU A 64 -8.68 1.98 -7.78
CA LEU A 64 -7.79 2.36 -8.88
C LEU A 64 -8.53 2.37 -10.21
N THR A 65 -9.32 1.34 -10.51
CA THR A 65 -10.16 1.30 -11.72
C THR A 65 -11.14 2.47 -11.79
N GLY A 66 -11.70 2.89 -10.64
CA GLY A 66 -12.61 4.04 -10.59
C GLY A 66 -11.93 5.41 -10.70
N LYS A 67 -10.64 5.51 -10.37
CA LYS A 67 -9.90 6.79 -10.29
C LYS A 67 -8.97 7.05 -11.48
N ILE A 68 -8.48 6.00 -12.14
CA ILE A 68 -7.45 6.11 -13.17
C ILE A 68 -8.10 6.17 -14.55
N THR A 69 -7.68 7.14 -15.36
CA THR A 69 -8.05 7.20 -16.78
C THR A 69 -7.25 6.15 -17.54
N GLU A 70 -7.93 5.40 -18.42
CA GLU A 70 -7.25 4.43 -19.29
C GLU A 70 -6.12 5.11 -20.08
N MET A 71 -5.01 4.40 -20.20
CA MET A 71 -3.89 4.84 -20.99
C MET A 71 -4.25 4.76 -22.48
N ASP A 72 -3.84 5.77 -23.24
CA ASP A 72 -3.89 5.71 -24.70
C ASP A 72 -3.20 4.44 -25.23
N ALA A 73 -3.78 3.81 -26.26
CA ALA A 73 -3.36 2.50 -26.75
C ALA A 73 -1.90 2.48 -27.25
N GLU A 74 -1.44 3.57 -27.87
CA GLU A 74 -0.06 3.68 -28.35
C GLU A 74 0.91 3.74 -27.18
N LYS A 75 0.61 4.57 -26.17
CA LYS A 75 1.41 4.67 -24.94
C LYS A 75 1.41 3.38 -24.13
N ALA A 76 0.27 2.68 -24.08
CA ALA A 76 0.17 1.40 -23.40
C ALA A 76 1.03 0.33 -24.09
N LEU A 77 1.06 0.33 -25.43
CA LEU A 77 1.91 -0.58 -26.19
C LEU A 77 3.39 -0.24 -26.03
N GLU A 78 3.76 1.04 -26.08
CA GLU A 78 5.13 1.51 -25.85
C GLU A 78 5.63 1.06 -24.46
N LEU A 79 4.87 1.34 -23.40
CA LEU A 79 5.21 0.92 -22.04
C LEU A 79 5.39 -0.60 -21.96
N LYS A 80 4.46 -1.38 -22.53
CA LYS A 80 4.52 -2.84 -22.51
C LYS A 80 5.75 -3.37 -23.25
N ALA A 81 6.10 -2.79 -24.39
CA ALA A 81 7.28 -3.17 -25.15
C ALA A 81 8.57 -2.85 -24.38
N THR A 82 8.66 -1.66 -23.78
CA THR A 82 9.80 -1.26 -22.93
C THR A 82 9.97 -2.20 -21.75
N VAL A 83 8.89 -2.55 -21.04
CA VAL A 83 8.97 -3.50 -19.92
C VAL A 83 9.40 -4.89 -20.41
N ALA A 84 8.84 -5.36 -21.52
CA ALA A 84 9.15 -6.68 -22.07
C ALA A 84 10.63 -6.83 -22.46
N LEU A 85 11.29 -5.76 -22.92
CA LEU A 85 12.72 -5.75 -23.24
C LEU A 85 13.61 -6.11 -22.04
N PHE A 86 13.18 -5.79 -20.82
CA PHE A 86 13.94 -6.03 -19.59
C PHE A 86 13.37 -7.17 -18.74
N ALA A 87 12.12 -7.58 -18.95
CA ALA A 87 11.45 -8.60 -18.13
C ALA A 87 12.22 -9.93 -18.12
N SER A 88 12.78 -10.37 -19.24
CA SER A 88 13.58 -11.62 -19.31
C SER A 88 14.93 -11.53 -18.61
N LYS A 89 15.40 -10.31 -18.29
CA LYS A 89 16.66 -10.02 -17.59
C LYS A 89 16.40 -9.44 -16.19
N SER A 90 15.19 -9.61 -15.67
CA SER A 90 14.74 -8.91 -14.44
C SER A 90 15.62 -9.23 -13.24
N THR A 91 16.09 -10.48 -13.11
CA THR A 91 16.97 -10.90 -12.00
C THR A 91 18.31 -10.18 -12.04
N ASP A 92 18.97 -10.16 -13.20
CA ASP A 92 20.26 -9.49 -13.37
C ASP A 92 20.12 -7.98 -13.19
N LEU A 93 19.02 -7.41 -13.70
CA LEU A 93 18.70 -5.99 -13.52
C LEU A 93 18.48 -5.64 -12.04
N GLN A 94 17.71 -6.46 -11.31
CA GLN A 94 17.46 -6.28 -9.89
C GLN A 94 18.77 -6.33 -9.09
N ALA A 95 19.60 -7.35 -9.32
CA ALA A 95 20.90 -7.48 -8.67
C ALA A 95 21.81 -6.27 -8.96
N SER A 96 21.87 -5.82 -10.23
CA SER A 96 22.67 -4.67 -10.65
C SER A 96 22.22 -3.37 -9.97
N ILE A 97 20.91 -3.14 -9.86
CA ILE A 97 20.35 -1.98 -9.17
C ILE A 97 20.70 -2.01 -7.68
N VAL A 98 20.53 -3.17 -7.02
CA VAL A 98 20.86 -3.31 -5.59
C VAL A 98 22.34 -3.02 -5.34
N LEU A 99 23.24 -3.63 -6.13
CA LEU A 99 24.68 -3.39 -6.01
C LEU A 99 25.03 -1.91 -6.19
N ALA A 100 24.43 -1.24 -7.17
CA ALA A 100 24.65 0.20 -7.39
C ALA A 100 24.24 1.05 -6.18
N PHE A 101 23.09 0.72 -5.54
CA PHE A 101 22.67 1.39 -4.30
C PHE A 101 23.55 1.03 -3.11
N GLN A 102 24.01 -0.22 -2.97
CA GLN A 102 24.97 -0.59 -1.92
C GLN A 102 26.26 0.23 -2.05
N SER A 103 26.83 0.35 -3.26
CA SER A 103 28.00 1.20 -3.50
C SER A 103 27.74 2.68 -3.21
N LEU A 104 26.54 3.19 -3.51
CA LEU A 104 26.15 4.56 -3.16
C LEU A 104 26.14 4.77 -1.64
N PHE A 105 25.55 3.83 -0.90
CA PHE A 105 25.43 3.92 0.55
C PHE A 105 26.78 3.74 1.26
N GLU A 106 27.63 2.84 0.75
CA GLU A 106 29.01 2.70 1.17
C GLU A 106 29.80 4.01 0.96
N ALA A 107 29.69 4.64 -0.21
CA ALA A 107 30.33 5.93 -0.50
C ALA A 107 29.81 7.07 0.42
N LYS A 108 28.59 6.94 0.97
CA LYS A 108 28.01 7.85 1.96
C LYS A 108 28.41 7.53 3.40
N GLY A 109 29.17 6.46 3.64
CA GLY A 109 29.59 6.02 4.97
C GLY A 109 28.50 5.28 5.76
N VAL A 110 27.45 4.80 5.09
CA VAL A 110 26.34 4.05 5.70
C VAL A 110 26.19 2.72 4.95
N PRO A 111 27.12 1.76 5.09
CA PRO A 111 27.00 0.48 4.38
C PRO A 111 25.68 -0.21 4.74
N MET A 112 25.02 -0.77 3.73
CA MET A 112 23.74 -1.45 3.86
C MET A 112 23.80 -2.83 3.24
N GLU A 113 23.16 -3.79 3.90
CA GLU A 113 22.99 -5.15 3.40
C GLU A 113 21.95 -5.20 2.26
N TYR A 114 21.94 -6.32 1.53
CA TYR A 114 21.03 -6.53 0.40
C TYR A 114 19.56 -6.25 0.76
N ASP A 115 19.09 -6.80 1.89
CA ASP A 115 17.70 -6.66 2.33
C ASP A 115 17.35 -5.21 2.70
N GLU A 116 18.30 -4.46 3.25
CA GLU A 116 18.12 -3.05 3.63
C GLU A 116 18.01 -2.17 2.39
N VAL A 117 18.87 -2.40 1.39
CA VAL A 117 18.80 -1.71 0.10
C VAL A 117 17.52 -2.08 -0.66
N MET A 118 17.13 -3.36 -0.64
CA MET A 118 15.87 -3.79 -1.23
C MET A 118 14.67 -3.11 -0.58
N ALA A 119 14.65 -3.04 0.75
CA ALA A 119 13.61 -2.32 1.49
C ALA A 119 13.56 -0.84 1.08
N TYR A 120 14.71 -0.16 0.98
CA TYR A 120 14.80 1.22 0.50
C TYR A 120 14.23 1.39 -0.92
N ILE A 121 14.57 0.51 -1.85
CA ILE A 121 14.04 0.54 -3.23
C ILE A 121 12.52 0.35 -3.23
N MET A 122 12.01 -0.61 -2.47
CA MET A 122 10.57 -0.89 -2.40
C MET A 122 9.78 0.25 -1.74
N LEU A 123 10.37 0.95 -0.77
CA LEU A 123 9.78 2.16 -0.18
C LEU A 123 9.69 3.29 -1.21
N ASN A 124 10.73 3.49 -2.03
CA ASN A 124 10.69 4.47 -3.12
C ASN A 124 9.65 4.10 -4.18
N ALA A 125 9.50 2.81 -4.51
CA ALA A 125 8.47 2.34 -5.43
C ALA A 125 7.06 2.56 -4.86
N ALA A 126 6.86 2.36 -3.56
CA ALA A 126 5.59 2.63 -2.89
C ALA A 126 5.23 4.12 -2.92
N ASP A 127 6.20 5.00 -2.66
CA ASP A 127 6.03 6.45 -2.77
C ASP A 127 5.73 6.90 -4.21
N GLN A 128 6.41 6.32 -5.20
CA GLN A 128 6.09 6.57 -6.61
C GLN A 128 4.66 6.14 -6.95
N PHE A 129 4.23 4.98 -6.46
CA PHE A 129 2.86 4.49 -6.66
C PHE A 129 1.82 5.43 -6.04
N GLU A 130 2.06 5.93 -4.83
CA GLU A 130 1.19 6.91 -4.19
C GLU A 130 1.13 8.22 -4.98
N ARG A 131 2.27 8.72 -5.48
CA ARG A 131 2.28 9.93 -6.32
C ARG A 131 1.47 9.79 -7.61
N ILE A 132 1.39 8.59 -8.18
CA ILE A 132 0.64 8.31 -9.41
C ILE A 132 -0.85 8.10 -9.13
N THR A 133 -1.19 7.43 -8.03
CA THR A 133 -2.54 6.90 -7.78
C THR A 133 -3.31 7.63 -6.68
N GLY A 134 -2.62 8.40 -5.85
CA GLY A 134 -3.14 8.98 -4.61
C GLY A 134 -3.37 7.97 -3.49
N GLU A 135 -2.87 6.73 -3.61
CA GLU A 135 -3.03 5.68 -2.60
C GLU A 135 -1.72 4.94 -2.34
N LEU A 136 -1.44 4.55 -1.09
CA LEU A 136 -0.33 3.65 -0.76
C LEU A 136 -0.63 2.20 -1.18
N PRO A 137 0.37 1.40 -1.60
CA PRO A 137 0.18 -0.03 -1.83
C PRO A 137 -0.26 -0.75 -0.54
N VAL A 138 -1.26 -1.63 -0.68
CA VAL A 138 -1.67 -2.54 0.41
C VAL A 138 -0.57 -3.57 0.66
N ILE A 139 -0.11 -3.69 1.91
CA ILE A 139 0.88 -4.70 2.29
C ILE A 139 0.20 -6.07 2.37
N VAL A 140 0.81 -7.06 1.72
CA VAL A 140 0.43 -8.46 1.83
C VAL A 140 1.34 -9.12 2.87
N HIS A 141 0.74 -9.69 3.91
CA HIS A 141 1.39 -10.51 4.94
C HIS A 141 0.97 -11.97 4.79
#